data_AF-A0A3B8HS10-F1
#
_entry.id   AF-A0A3B8HS10-F1
#
_cell.length_a   1.000
_cell.length_b   1.000
_cell.length_c   1.000
_cell.angle_alpha   90.00
_cell.angle_beta   90.00
_cell.angle_gamma   90.00
#
_symmetry.space_group_name_H-M   'P 1'
#
loop_
_entity.id
_entity.type
_entity.pdbx_description
1 polymer ?
#
loop_
_entity_poly.entity_id
_entity_poly.type
_entity_poly.pdbx_seq_one_letter_code
_entity_poly.pdbx_strand_id
1 'polypeptide(L)'
;MVYASRYLRLMPETMQGPDVALVQQILHEAGFLSGNIDGVYDLACDQAIRQYQQQEGLKVDGVVGVKTWSRLLCLSSSRPLAASILQKPGALITIDLDKRRLHFSSPNHKTKTYPIAIGKSSTPTPLGNWTIVSKALNPGGPFGVRWMRLSIPWGGYGIHGTNNPKSIGRAVSHGCIRLYNEDVIEVYDLTPVGTPVTIMGKAYTGRILKRGDRGSDVRFVQSILKELKYYKYKLDSYFGVRTEETVIAFQSDQGILVDGIVGPETLNALQQARDIKRGNVEP
;
A
#
# COMPACT_ATOMS: atom_id res chain seq x y z
N MET A 1 -10.82 -8.35 -15.44
CA MET A 1 -9.56 -7.62 -15.17
C MET A 1 -9.94 -6.41 -14.33
N VAL A 2 -9.61 -6.42 -13.03
CA VAL A 2 -10.04 -5.39 -12.07
C VAL A 2 -8.94 -4.32 -12.00
N TYR A 3 -9.29 -3.08 -12.30
CA TYR A 3 -8.36 -1.95 -12.52
C TYR A 3 -8.23 -0.99 -11.32
N ALA A 4 -8.64 -1.39 -10.11
CA ALA A 4 -8.57 -0.48 -8.97
C ALA A 4 -7.12 -0.35 -8.45
N SER A 5 -6.40 0.69 -8.86
CA SER A 5 -5.04 1.05 -8.39
C SER A 5 -4.99 1.50 -6.92
N ARG A 6 -6.13 1.94 -6.38
CA ARG A 6 -6.46 2.27 -4.98
C ARG A 6 -7.92 2.72 -4.91
N TYR A 7 -8.52 2.78 -3.72
CA TYR A 7 -9.84 3.36 -3.50
C TYR A 7 -9.79 4.89 -3.58
N LEU A 8 -10.46 5.50 -4.56
CA LEU A 8 -10.55 6.96 -4.64
C LEU A 8 -11.71 7.47 -3.78
N ARG A 9 -11.51 8.56 -3.04
CA ARG A 9 -12.52 9.17 -2.16
C ARG A 9 -12.11 10.58 -1.74
N LEU A 10 -13.07 11.36 -1.26
CA LEU A 10 -12.77 12.64 -0.64
C LEU A 10 -11.94 12.44 0.64
N MET A 11 -10.86 13.19 0.75
CA MET A 11 -9.90 13.15 1.86
C MET A 11 -9.52 14.58 2.27
N PRO A 12 -9.09 14.84 3.52
CA PRO A 12 -8.64 16.17 3.95
C PRO A 12 -7.52 16.75 3.07
N GLU A 13 -6.65 15.88 2.57
CA GLU A 13 -5.73 16.17 1.46
C GLU A 13 -6.29 15.48 0.22
N THR A 14 -6.71 16.24 -0.79
CA THR A 14 -7.37 15.70 -1.99
C THR A 14 -6.50 14.66 -2.67
N MET A 15 -7.10 13.53 -3.07
CA MET A 15 -6.37 12.48 -3.78
C MET A 15 -6.04 12.97 -5.19
N GLN A 16 -4.82 12.74 -5.67
CA GLN A 16 -4.42 13.18 -7.01
C GLN A 16 -3.77 12.05 -7.79
N GLY A 17 -3.89 12.05 -9.12
CA GLY A 17 -3.23 11.07 -9.98
C GLY A 17 -3.93 10.78 -11.31
N PRO A 18 -3.29 10.00 -12.20
CA PRO A 18 -3.88 9.60 -13.48
C PRO A 18 -5.12 8.71 -13.31
N ASP A 19 -5.23 8.01 -12.18
CA ASP A 19 -6.42 7.24 -11.82
C ASP A 19 -7.62 8.14 -11.51
N VAL A 20 -7.41 9.25 -10.82
CA VAL A 20 -8.42 10.28 -10.60
C VAL A 20 -8.81 10.95 -11.92
N ALA A 21 -7.82 11.31 -12.75
CA ALA A 21 -8.07 11.92 -14.05
C ALA A 21 -8.89 10.99 -14.97
N LEU A 22 -8.63 9.68 -14.91
CA LEU A 22 -9.40 8.68 -15.65
C LEU A 22 -10.86 8.63 -15.16
N VAL A 23 -11.10 8.65 -13.84
CA VAL A 23 -12.48 8.70 -13.31
C VAL A 23 -13.19 9.99 -13.72
N GLN A 24 -12.52 11.14 -13.58
CA GLN A 24 -13.05 12.43 -14.01
C GLN A 24 -13.39 12.42 -15.51
N GLN A 25 -12.52 11.88 -16.35
CA GLN A 25 -12.75 11.74 -17.79
C GLN A 25 -14.01 10.91 -18.08
N ILE A 26 -14.12 9.72 -17.47
CA ILE A 26 -15.27 8.82 -17.66
C ILE A 26 -16.57 9.50 -17.22
N LEU A 27 -16.55 10.16 -16.06
CA LEU A 27 -17.72 10.87 -15.54
C LEU A 27 -18.07 12.08 -16.40
N HIS A 28 -17.08 12.78 -16.95
CA HIS A 28 -17.30 13.90 -17.86
C HIS A 28 -17.93 13.44 -19.17
N GLU A 29 -17.43 12.36 -19.77
CA GLU A 29 -18.01 11.75 -20.98
C GLU A 29 -19.45 11.26 -20.75
N ALA A 30 -19.73 10.73 -19.55
CA ALA A 30 -21.06 10.27 -19.16
C ALA A 30 -21.99 11.38 -18.64
N GLY A 31 -21.52 12.63 -18.60
CA GLY A 31 -22.33 13.80 -18.20
C GLY A 31 -22.54 13.96 -16.69
N PHE A 32 -21.82 13.22 -15.85
CA PHE A 32 -21.88 13.34 -14.39
C PHE A 32 -20.94 14.41 -13.83
N LEU A 33 -19.88 14.77 -14.55
CA LEU A 33 -18.90 15.77 -14.13
C LEU A 33 -18.76 16.87 -15.16
N SER A 34 -18.81 18.12 -14.72
CA SER A 34 -18.53 19.30 -15.54
C SER A 34 -17.28 20.02 -15.03
N GLY A 35 -16.43 20.50 -15.94
CA GLY A 35 -15.19 21.21 -15.60
C GLY A 35 -13.91 20.50 -16.03
N ASN A 36 -12.78 20.89 -15.42
CA ASN A 36 -11.45 20.45 -15.83
C ASN A 36 -11.12 19.04 -15.31
N ILE A 37 -10.53 18.20 -16.17
CA ILE A 37 -9.92 16.92 -15.79
C ILE A 37 -8.48 17.21 -15.36
N ASP A 38 -8.32 17.54 -14.09
CA ASP A 38 -7.04 17.94 -13.48
C ASP A 38 -6.37 16.81 -12.67
N GLY A 39 -7.06 15.68 -12.54
CA GLY A 39 -6.61 14.55 -11.75
C GLY A 39 -6.66 14.78 -10.25
N VAL A 40 -7.53 15.67 -9.76
CA VAL A 40 -7.73 15.98 -8.33
C VAL A 40 -9.12 15.54 -7.87
N TYR A 41 -9.17 14.71 -6.82
CA TYR A 41 -10.42 14.19 -6.25
C TYR A 41 -10.96 15.20 -5.24
N ASP A 42 -11.60 16.23 -5.77
CA ASP A 42 -12.21 17.31 -5.02
C ASP A 42 -13.69 17.01 -4.69
N LEU A 43 -14.39 18.00 -4.13
CA LEU A 43 -15.79 17.87 -3.77
C LEU A 43 -16.69 17.69 -5.01
N ALA A 44 -16.36 18.31 -6.14
CA ALA A 44 -17.13 18.16 -7.37
C ALA A 44 -17.01 16.73 -7.92
N CYS A 45 -15.80 16.16 -7.89
CA CYS A 45 -15.55 14.78 -8.26
C CYS A 45 -16.30 13.80 -7.32
N ASP A 46 -16.26 14.03 -6.00
CA ASP A 46 -17.00 13.20 -5.02
C ASP A 46 -18.51 13.23 -5.28
N GLN A 47 -19.08 14.42 -5.53
CA GLN A 47 -20.50 14.58 -5.85
C GLN A 47 -20.89 13.86 -7.14
N ALA A 48 -20.09 13.99 -8.20
CA ALA A 48 -20.30 13.28 -9.47
C ALA A 48 -20.29 11.75 -9.27
N ILE A 49 -19.38 11.25 -8.43
CA ILE A 49 -19.27 9.81 -8.14
C ILE A 49 -20.45 9.31 -7.33
N ARG A 50 -20.95 10.09 -6.36
CA ARG A 50 -22.16 9.71 -5.61
C ARG A 50 -23.39 9.68 -6.50
N GLN A 51 -23.54 10.66 -7.40
CA GLN A 51 -24.62 10.67 -8.39
C GLN A 51 -24.55 9.45 -9.30
N TYR A 52 -23.35 9.14 -9.79
CA TYR A 52 -23.10 7.96 -10.59
C TYR A 52 -23.44 6.66 -9.83
N GLN A 53 -22.95 6.50 -8.61
CA GLN A 53 -23.25 5.34 -7.76
C GLN A 53 -24.75 5.18 -7.53
N GLN A 54 -25.46 6.28 -7.31
CA GLN A 54 -26.90 6.27 -7.14
C GLN A 54 -27.62 5.78 -8.41
N GLN A 55 -27.22 6.27 -9.58
CA GLN A 55 -27.81 5.87 -10.87
C GLN A 55 -27.55 4.40 -11.20
N GLU A 56 -26.38 3.87 -10.86
CA GLU A 56 -25.98 2.48 -11.12
C GLU A 56 -26.44 1.48 -10.04
N GLY A 57 -27.20 1.94 -9.03
CA GLY A 57 -27.64 1.09 -7.92
C GLY A 57 -26.50 0.57 -7.04
N LEU A 58 -25.38 1.29 -6.99
CA LEU A 58 -24.25 1.01 -6.12
C LEU A 58 -24.45 1.65 -4.73
N LYS A 59 -23.62 1.25 -3.77
CA LYS A 59 -23.55 1.93 -2.47
C LYS A 59 -23.10 3.38 -2.70
N VAL A 60 -23.89 4.35 -2.24
CA VAL A 60 -23.64 5.79 -2.41
C VAL A 60 -22.72 6.32 -1.32
N ASP A 61 -21.45 5.95 -1.37
CA ASP A 61 -20.44 6.30 -0.37
C ASP A 61 -19.39 7.28 -0.88
N GLY A 62 -19.42 7.64 -2.16
CA GLY A 62 -18.40 8.50 -2.79
C GLY A 62 -17.04 7.82 -2.87
N VAL A 63 -16.99 6.49 -2.78
CA VAL A 63 -15.77 5.71 -2.87
C VAL A 63 -15.70 4.97 -4.20
N VAL A 64 -14.67 5.24 -4.99
CA VAL A 64 -14.35 4.48 -6.20
C VAL A 64 -13.57 3.23 -5.82
N GLY A 65 -14.30 2.22 -5.32
CA GLY A 65 -13.80 0.87 -5.11
C GLY A 65 -13.96 -0.03 -6.32
N VAL A 66 -13.61 -1.31 -6.19
CA VAL A 66 -13.65 -2.31 -7.28
C VAL A 66 -14.98 -2.34 -8.03
N LYS A 67 -16.12 -2.27 -7.32
CA LYS A 67 -17.45 -2.30 -7.93
C LYS A 67 -17.74 -1.03 -8.73
N THR A 68 -17.46 0.14 -8.16
CA THR A 68 -17.58 1.45 -8.83
C THR A 68 -16.68 1.52 -10.06
N TRP A 69 -15.42 1.11 -9.93
CA TRP A 69 -14.45 1.03 -11.04
C TRP A 69 -14.94 0.12 -12.18
N SER A 70 -15.45 -1.07 -11.84
CA SER A 70 -15.92 -2.02 -12.83
C SER A 70 -17.09 -1.47 -13.64
N ARG A 71 -17.97 -0.68 -13.01
CA ARG A 71 -19.08 -0.02 -13.68
C ARG A 71 -18.61 1.17 -14.52
N LEU A 72 -17.73 2.03 -13.98
CA LEU A 72 -17.17 3.17 -14.71
C LEU A 72 -16.46 2.74 -16.00
N LEU A 73 -15.69 1.65 -15.95
CA LEU A 73 -14.99 1.15 -17.13
C LEU A 73 -15.92 0.51 -18.16
N CYS A 74 -17.08 -0.01 -17.75
CA CYS A 74 -18.13 -0.44 -18.67
C CYS A 74 -18.84 0.73 -19.33
N LEU A 75 -18.88 1.90 -18.68
CA LEU A 75 -19.51 3.13 -19.17
C LEU A 75 -18.68 3.82 -20.26
N SER A 76 -17.36 3.69 -20.24
CA SER A 76 -16.48 4.25 -21.27
C SER A 76 -16.62 3.46 -22.58
N SER A 77 -17.34 4.02 -23.55
CA SER A 77 -17.47 3.52 -24.93
C SER A 77 -16.14 3.46 -25.69
N SER A 78 -15.08 4.04 -25.12
CA SER A 78 -13.80 4.29 -25.77
C SER A 78 -12.69 3.43 -25.15
N ARG A 79 -12.74 2.11 -25.37
CA ARG A 79 -11.61 1.21 -25.10
C ARG A 79 -10.25 1.76 -25.56
N PRO A 80 -10.11 2.49 -26.69
CA PRO A 80 -8.83 3.07 -27.11
C PRO A 80 -8.31 4.22 -26.24
N LEU A 81 -9.16 4.98 -25.54
CA LEU A 81 -8.75 6.12 -24.71
C LEU A 81 -8.40 5.68 -23.28
N ALA A 82 -9.24 4.82 -22.68
CA ALA A 82 -8.87 4.11 -21.46
C ALA A 82 -7.60 3.29 -21.72
N ALA A 83 -7.51 2.59 -22.85
CA ALA A 83 -6.29 1.92 -23.24
C ALA A 83 -5.15 2.90 -23.53
N SER A 84 -5.28 4.09 -24.14
CA SER A 84 -4.12 4.97 -24.38
C SER A 84 -3.60 5.64 -23.11
N ILE A 85 -4.50 5.95 -22.15
CA ILE A 85 -4.15 6.43 -20.81
C ILE A 85 -3.53 5.29 -19.97
N LEU A 86 -3.98 4.04 -20.17
CA LEU A 86 -3.45 2.82 -19.52
C LEU A 86 -2.32 2.08 -20.30
N GLN A 87 -2.05 2.45 -21.56
CA GLN A 87 -1.01 1.97 -22.49
C GLN A 87 0.18 2.95 -22.53
N LYS A 88 0.36 3.78 -21.51
CA LYS A 88 1.74 3.91 -21.03
C LYS A 88 1.99 2.62 -20.27
N PRO A 89 2.85 1.70 -20.76
CA PRO A 89 3.09 0.52 -19.97
C PRO A 89 3.64 0.99 -18.60
N GLY A 90 3.09 0.46 -17.52
CA GLY A 90 3.25 1.08 -16.21
C GLY A 90 4.72 1.05 -15.78
N ALA A 91 5.19 2.10 -15.09
CA ALA A 91 6.37 1.95 -14.27
C ALA A 91 6.13 0.80 -13.26
N LEU A 92 7.15 0.01 -12.99
CA LEU A 92 7.13 -1.08 -12.03
C LEU A 92 8.31 -0.88 -11.08
N ILE A 93 8.03 -1.00 -9.78
CA ILE A 93 9.03 -0.95 -8.73
C ILE A 93 9.10 -2.32 -8.06
N THR A 94 10.28 -2.91 -8.04
CA THR A 94 10.56 -4.11 -7.24
C THR A 94 11.66 -3.79 -6.23
N ILE A 95 11.44 -4.08 -4.96
CA ILE A 95 12.37 -3.79 -3.88
C ILE A 95 12.86 -5.12 -3.29
N ASP A 96 14.16 -5.38 -3.41
CA ASP A 96 14.85 -6.54 -2.85
C ASP A 96 15.55 -6.10 -1.55
N LEU A 97 15.00 -6.51 -0.41
CA LEU A 97 15.45 -6.10 0.91
C LEU A 97 16.73 -6.81 1.35
N ASP A 98 16.99 -8.02 0.85
CA ASP A 98 18.24 -8.75 1.10
C ASP A 98 19.42 -8.04 0.44
N LYS A 99 19.24 -7.67 -0.83
CA LYS A 99 20.26 -6.95 -1.62
C LYS A 99 20.29 -5.46 -1.32
N ARG A 100 19.28 -4.93 -0.62
CA ARG A 100 19.07 -3.49 -0.42
C ARG A 100 19.13 -2.77 -1.77
N ARG A 101 18.28 -3.23 -2.69
CA ARG A 101 18.14 -2.68 -4.04
C ARG A 101 16.68 -2.39 -4.38
N LEU A 102 16.47 -1.26 -5.06
CA LEU A 102 15.22 -0.96 -5.77
C LEU A 102 15.48 -1.12 -7.26
N HIS A 103 14.73 -2.00 -7.90
CA HIS A 103 14.69 -2.18 -9.34
C HIS A 103 13.50 -1.38 -9.90
N PHE A 104 13.79 -0.44 -10.78
CA PHE A 104 12.81 0.39 -11.44
C PHE A 104 12.78 0.02 -12.92
N SER A 105 11.61 -0.34 -13.43
CA SER A 105 11.41 -0.57 -14.85
C SER A 105 10.31 0.33 -15.35
N SER A 106 10.49 0.91 -16.52
CA SER A 106 9.40 1.52 -17.26
C SER A 106 9.58 1.13 -18.74
N PRO A 107 8.57 1.27 -19.58
CA PRO A 107 8.54 0.55 -20.86
C PRO A 107 9.43 1.18 -21.93
N ASN A 108 9.66 2.48 -21.78
CA ASN A 108 10.51 3.26 -22.67
C ASN A 108 11.90 3.49 -22.08
N HIS A 109 12.19 2.93 -20.89
CA HIS A 109 13.48 3.07 -20.24
C HIS A 109 14.02 1.71 -19.81
N LYS A 110 15.34 1.52 -19.97
CA LYS A 110 15.99 0.32 -19.45
C LYS A 110 15.75 0.21 -17.94
N THR A 111 15.55 -1.01 -17.45
CA THR A 111 15.47 -1.27 -16.02
C THR A 111 16.72 -0.75 -15.33
N LYS A 112 16.54 0.10 -14.32
CA LYS A 112 17.61 0.64 -13.48
C LYS A 112 17.54 0.05 -12.08
N THR A 113 18.68 0.03 -11.40
CA THR A 113 18.79 -0.53 -10.06
C THR A 113 19.49 0.47 -9.15
N TYR A 114 18.89 0.77 -8.02
CA TYR A 114 19.33 1.79 -7.08
C TYR A 114 19.65 1.18 -5.71
N PRO A 115 20.73 1.60 -5.04
CA PRO A 115 20.99 1.23 -3.66
C PRO A 115 19.97 1.92 -2.73
N ILE A 116 19.49 1.20 -1.71
CA ILE A 116 18.49 1.72 -0.78
C ILE A 116 18.88 1.54 0.68
N ALA A 117 18.36 2.39 1.56
CA ALA A 117 18.24 2.07 2.99
C ALA A 117 16.84 1.54 3.29
N ILE A 118 16.75 0.62 4.25
CA ILE A 118 15.49 -0.04 4.61
C ILE A 118 15.26 0.02 6.13
N GLY A 119 14.10 -0.46 6.58
CA GLY A 119 13.74 -0.56 7.99
C GLY A 119 14.70 -1.45 8.78
N LYS A 120 15.06 -1.03 9.99
CA LYS A 120 15.76 -1.89 10.96
C LYS A 120 14.84 -2.99 11.48
N SER A 121 15.39 -4.03 12.11
CA SER A 121 14.61 -5.18 12.64
C SER A 121 13.48 -4.80 13.59
N SER A 122 13.63 -3.72 14.37
CA SER A 122 12.58 -3.23 15.28
C SER A 122 11.44 -2.47 14.58
N THR A 123 11.66 -2.02 13.34
CA THR A 123 10.70 -1.25 12.51
C THR A 123 10.93 -1.62 11.03
N PRO A 124 10.60 -2.86 10.64
CA PRO A 124 10.97 -3.42 9.35
C PRO A 124 10.19 -2.76 8.21
N THR A 125 10.78 -2.79 7.01
CA THR A 125 10.05 -2.48 5.78
C THR A 125 9.08 -3.62 5.48
N PRO A 126 7.78 -3.36 5.28
CA PRO A 126 6.80 -4.43 5.10
C PRO A 126 6.91 -5.06 3.70
N LEU A 127 7.04 -6.39 3.68
CA LEU A 127 6.92 -7.18 2.45
C LEU A 127 5.50 -7.14 1.89
N GLY A 128 5.37 -7.43 0.60
CA GLY A 128 4.08 -7.55 -0.07
C GLY A 128 4.00 -6.74 -1.35
N ASN A 129 2.81 -6.70 -1.93
CA ASN A 129 2.51 -5.89 -3.10
C ASN A 129 1.73 -4.65 -2.65
N TRP A 130 2.27 -3.49 -3.00
CA TRP A 130 1.74 -2.18 -2.65
C TRP A 130 1.57 -1.35 -3.93
N THR A 131 0.97 -0.17 -3.79
CA THR A 131 0.93 0.83 -4.84
C THR A 131 1.38 2.19 -4.32
N ILE A 132 1.86 3.05 -5.21
CA ILE A 132 2.11 4.45 -4.87
C ILE A 132 0.75 5.17 -4.75
N VAL A 133 0.45 5.73 -3.59
CA VAL A 133 -0.86 6.35 -3.31
C VAL A 133 -0.82 7.87 -3.16
N SER A 134 0.34 8.46 -2.92
CA SER A 134 0.52 9.92 -2.97
C SER A 134 1.99 10.26 -3.15
N LYS A 135 2.24 11.49 -3.58
CA LYS A 135 3.57 11.97 -3.93
C LYS A 135 3.73 13.40 -3.42
N ALA A 136 4.90 13.73 -2.88
CA ALA A 136 5.24 15.08 -2.46
C ALA A 136 6.59 15.50 -3.06
N LEU A 137 6.59 16.71 -3.63
CA LEU A 137 7.77 17.38 -4.16
C LEU A 137 8.44 18.18 -3.05
N ASN A 138 9.74 17.99 -2.86
CA ASN A 138 10.57 18.72 -1.88
C ASN A 138 10.02 18.72 -0.43
N PRO A 139 9.71 17.55 0.16
CA PRO A 139 9.20 17.46 1.53
C PRO A 139 10.23 17.93 2.59
N GLY A 140 11.51 17.95 2.24
CA GLY A 140 12.58 18.40 3.12
C GLY A 140 12.87 17.44 4.29
N GLY A 141 13.74 17.88 5.20
CA GLY A 141 14.10 17.15 6.41
C GLY A 141 14.54 15.69 6.13
N PRO A 142 14.06 14.71 6.92
CA PRO A 142 14.46 13.31 6.76
C PRO A 142 14.00 12.67 5.45
N PHE A 143 13.07 13.32 4.74
CA PHE A 143 12.45 12.82 3.51
C PHE A 143 13.14 13.32 2.23
N GLY A 144 14.05 14.30 2.35
CA GLY A 144 14.85 14.80 1.24
C GLY A 144 14.01 15.51 0.19
N VAL A 145 14.31 15.25 -1.09
CA VAL A 145 13.78 16.03 -2.23
C VAL A 145 12.50 15.45 -2.86
N ARG A 146 12.15 14.19 -2.58
CA ARG A 146 10.95 13.53 -3.09
C ARG A 146 10.42 12.54 -2.06
N TRP A 147 9.10 12.40 -2.01
CA TRP A 147 8.42 11.39 -1.20
C TRP A 147 7.32 10.73 -2.02
N MET A 148 7.23 9.40 -1.96
CA MET A 148 6.15 8.61 -2.55
C MET A 148 5.57 7.68 -1.48
N ARG A 149 4.33 7.91 -1.09
CA ARG A 149 3.62 7.11 -0.08
C ARG A 149 3.19 5.77 -0.69
N LEU A 150 3.39 4.69 0.06
CA LEU A 150 2.90 3.35 -0.28
C LEU A 150 1.49 3.10 0.29
N SER A 151 0.72 2.23 -0.35
CA SER A 151 -0.64 1.83 0.02
C SER A 151 -0.76 1.02 1.33
N ILE A 152 0.22 1.14 2.24
CA ILE A 152 0.24 0.41 3.50
C ILE A 152 -0.68 1.11 4.50
N PRO A 153 -1.79 0.47 4.91
CA PRO A 153 -2.86 1.17 5.64
C PRO A 153 -2.50 1.47 7.11
N TRP A 154 -1.52 0.75 7.68
CA TRP A 154 -1.14 0.88 9.09
C TRP A 154 0.05 1.82 9.37
N GLY A 155 0.53 2.59 8.38
CA GLY A 155 1.61 3.55 8.65
C GLY A 155 1.99 4.49 7.52
N GLY A 156 2.89 5.42 7.85
CA GLY A 156 3.51 6.38 6.93
C GLY A 156 4.67 5.81 6.13
N TYR A 157 4.49 4.65 5.50
CA TYR A 157 5.55 4.01 4.72
C TYR A 157 5.65 4.66 3.34
N GLY A 158 6.89 4.85 2.88
CA GLY A 158 7.14 5.48 1.60
C GLY A 158 8.53 5.21 1.05
N ILE A 159 8.66 5.49 -0.24
CA ILE A 159 9.93 5.57 -0.96
C ILE A 159 10.30 7.04 -1.03
N HIS A 160 11.48 7.43 -0.53
CA HIS A 160 11.83 8.84 -0.42
C HIS A 160 13.34 9.10 -0.48
N GLY A 161 13.72 10.36 -0.68
CA GLY A 161 15.11 10.82 -0.60
C GLY A 161 15.65 10.81 0.83
N THR A 162 16.80 11.40 1.10
CA THR A 162 17.26 11.50 2.49
C THR A 162 18.21 12.67 2.70
N ASN A 163 18.17 13.27 3.89
CA ASN A 163 19.21 14.20 4.35
C ASN A 163 20.43 13.49 4.97
N ASN A 164 20.42 12.16 5.05
CA ASN A 164 21.55 11.37 5.52
C ASN A 164 21.96 10.32 4.46
N PRO A 165 22.74 10.72 3.44
CA PRO A 165 23.20 9.83 2.38
C PRO A 165 24.00 8.63 2.88
N LYS A 166 24.66 8.73 4.04
CA LYS A 166 25.41 7.62 4.67
C LYS A 166 24.51 6.47 5.15
N SER A 167 23.20 6.69 5.22
CA SER A 167 22.22 5.65 5.56
C SER A 167 21.97 4.65 4.43
N ILE A 168 22.20 5.05 3.17
CA ILE A 168 21.97 4.21 2.00
C ILE A 168 22.84 2.95 2.06
N GLY A 169 22.24 1.80 1.74
CA GLY A 169 22.87 0.49 1.86
C GLY A 169 22.80 -0.13 3.26
N ARG A 170 22.02 0.43 4.19
CA ARG A 170 21.86 -0.08 5.57
C ARG A 170 20.38 -0.27 5.97
N ALA A 171 20.16 -1.11 7.00
CA ALA A 171 18.86 -1.27 7.65
C ALA A 171 18.78 -0.37 8.90
N VAL A 172 18.34 0.89 8.70
CA VAL A 172 18.40 1.95 9.73
C VAL A 172 17.16 2.84 9.79
N SER A 173 16.23 2.69 8.84
CA SER A 173 15.02 3.51 8.80
C SER A 173 13.95 2.99 9.77
N HIS A 174 12.87 3.75 9.92
CA HIS A 174 11.67 3.33 10.65
C HIS A 174 10.66 2.56 9.77
N GLY A 175 11.15 1.91 8.70
CA GLY A 175 10.35 1.10 7.78
C GLY A 175 10.30 1.66 6.36
N CYS A 176 10.56 2.95 6.18
CA CYS A 176 10.60 3.57 4.84
C CYS A 176 11.83 3.15 4.03
N ILE A 177 11.69 3.23 2.71
CA ILE A 177 12.76 2.96 1.74
C ILE A 177 13.39 4.28 1.36
N ARG A 178 14.69 4.43 1.64
CA ARG A 178 15.45 5.65 1.34
C ARG A 178 16.30 5.45 0.10
N LEU A 179 16.33 6.44 -0.78
CA LEU A 179 17.22 6.57 -1.92
C LEU A 179 18.14 7.78 -1.73
N TYR A 180 19.22 7.84 -2.51
CA TYR A 180 19.92 9.09 -2.74
C TYR A 180 18.96 10.12 -3.37
N ASN A 181 19.21 11.41 -3.14
CA ASN A 181 18.32 12.46 -3.61
C ASN A 181 18.31 12.53 -5.14
N GLU A 182 19.44 12.26 -5.78
CA GLU A 182 19.62 12.23 -7.22
C GLU A 182 18.81 11.06 -7.83
N ASP A 183 18.87 9.88 -7.20
CA ASP A 183 18.15 8.68 -7.63
C ASP A 183 16.64 8.82 -7.45
N VAL A 184 16.18 9.37 -6.31
CA VAL A 184 14.75 9.49 -6.03
C VAL A 184 14.06 10.49 -6.96
N ILE A 185 14.76 11.49 -7.48
CA ILE A 185 14.21 12.43 -8.48
C ILE A 185 13.80 11.66 -9.73
N GLU A 186 14.71 10.85 -10.29
CA GLU A 186 14.41 10.04 -11.47
C GLU A 186 13.26 9.05 -11.21
N VAL A 187 13.35 8.27 -10.13
CA VAL A 187 12.31 7.29 -9.79
C VAL A 187 10.96 8.01 -9.60
N TYR A 188 10.93 9.15 -8.89
CA TYR A 188 9.71 9.91 -8.67
C TYR A 188 9.12 10.42 -9.99
N ASP A 189 9.91 11.07 -10.83
CA ASP A 189 9.40 11.73 -12.05
C ASP A 189 8.81 10.70 -13.03
N LEU A 190 9.35 9.48 -13.02
CA LEU A 190 8.90 8.37 -13.88
C LEU A 190 7.88 7.43 -13.22
N THR A 191 7.48 7.68 -11.96
CA THR A 191 6.53 6.83 -11.21
C THR A 191 5.19 7.55 -11.03
N PRO A 192 4.17 7.26 -11.84
CA PRO A 192 2.81 7.75 -11.61
C PRO A 192 2.21 7.22 -10.30
N VAL A 193 1.26 7.95 -9.72
CA VAL A 193 0.39 7.40 -8.68
C VAL A 193 -0.38 6.20 -9.26
N GLY A 194 -0.54 5.15 -8.46
CA GLY A 194 -1.07 3.85 -8.88
C GLY A 194 0.01 2.85 -9.34
N THR A 195 1.27 3.27 -9.47
CA THR A 195 2.38 2.37 -9.83
C THR A 195 2.49 1.20 -8.84
N PRO A 196 2.48 -0.06 -9.31
CA PRO A 196 2.74 -1.23 -8.49
C PRO A 196 4.16 -1.22 -7.89
N VAL A 197 4.24 -1.62 -6.62
CA VAL A 197 5.47 -1.78 -5.84
C VAL A 197 5.48 -3.16 -5.19
N THR A 198 6.33 -4.06 -5.66
CA THR A 198 6.55 -5.36 -5.02
C THR A 198 7.75 -5.28 -4.09
N ILE A 199 7.55 -5.54 -2.80
CA ILE A 199 8.61 -5.59 -1.80
C ILE A 199 8.85 -7.05 -1.42
N MET A 200 10.05 -7.52 -1.73
CA MET A 200 10.48 -8.91 -1.61
C MET A 200 11.82 -9.04 -0.88
N GLY A 201 12.20 -10.28 -0.57
CA GLY A 201 13.39 -10.61 0.22
C GLY A 201 13.06 -10.78 1.71
N LYS A 202 14.08 -10.80 2.56
CA LYS A 202 13.92 -10.93 4.02
C LYS A 202 13.72 -9.56 4.67
N ALA A 203 12.53 -8.98 4.56
CA ALA A 203 12.03 -8.17 5.67
C ALA A 203 10.69 -8.67 6.18
N TYR A 204 10.75 -9.94 6.48
CA TYR A 204 10.28 -10.51 7.72
C TYR A 204 11.57 -10.92 8.45
N THR A 205 11.63 -11.18 9.77
CA THR A 205 12.73 -12.09 10.18
C THR A 205 12.58 -13.43 9.46
N GLY A 206 11.42 -13.71 8.85
CA GLY A 206 11.15 -14.91 8.06
C GLY A 206 11.04 -16.12 8.97
N ARG A 207 11.21 -15.94 10.28
CA ARG A 207 11.22 -17.03 11.21
C ARG A 207 9.79 -17.33 11.60
N ILE A 208 9.46 -18.58 11.40
CA ILE A 208 8.33 -19.26 11.98
C ILE A 208 8.34 -18.97 13.49
N LEU A 209 7.37 -18.21 14.00
CA LEU A 209 7.31 -17.91 15.43
C LEU A 209 6.61 -19.05 16.16
N LYS A 210 7.25 -19.51 17.23
CA LYS A 210 6.76 -20.61 18.06
C LYS A 210 7.12 -20.39 19.53
N ARG A 211 6.61 -21.26 20.38
CA ARG A 211 6.90 -21.24 21.82
C ARG A 211 8.41 -21.12 22.09
N GLY A 212 8.78 -20.15 22.92
CA GLY A 212 10.18 -19.86 23.29
C GLY A 212 10.76 -18.64 22.58
N ASP A 213 10.17 -18.20 21.47
CA ASP A 213 10.68 -17.06 20.71
C ASP A 213 10.53 -15.72 21.44
N ARG A 214 11.48 -14.81 21.22
CA ARG A 214 11.44 -13.44 21.75
C ARG A 214 11.76 -12.43 20.67
N GLY A 215 11.14 -11.25 20.73
CA GLY A 215 11.48 -10.17 19.81
C GLY A 215 10.34 -9.19 19.52
N SER A 216 10.65 -8.16 18.76
CA SER A 216 9.66 -7.19 18.26
C SER A 216 8.64 -7.80 17.32
N ASP A 217 9.00 -8.90 16.63
CA ASP A 217 8.10 -9.71 15.79
C ASP A 217 7.01 -10.40 16.63
N VAL A 218 7.39 -11.02 17.74
CA VAL A 218 6.44 -11.60 18.71
C VAL A 218 5.51 -10.52 19.27
N ARG A 219 6.06 -9.36 19.67
CA ARG A 219 5.26 -8.24 20.18
C ARG A 219 4.26 -7.71 19.16
N PHE A 220 4.62 -7.71 17.88
CA PHE A 220 3.72 -7.31 16.79
C PHE A 220 2.55 -8.28 16.65
N VAL A 221 2.80 -9.59 16.64
CA VAL A 221 1.72 -10.60 16.64
C VAL A 221 0.82 -10.44 17.87
N GLN A 222 1.40 -10.29 19.07
CA GLN A 222 0.65 -10.09 20.30
C GLN A 222 -0.23 -8.82 20.24
N SER A 223 0.24 -7.74 19.59
CA SER A 223 -0.54 -6.51 19.46
C SER A 223 -1.74 -6.68 18.53
N ILE A 224 -1.58 -7.42 17.42
CA ILE A 224 -2.68 -7.76 16.51
C ILE A 224 -3.71 -8.64 17.24
N LEU A 225 -3.27 -9.73 17.85
CA LEU A 225 -4.15 -10.63 18.60
C LEU A 225 -4.89 -9.88 19.72
N LYS A 226 -4.23 -8.93 20.39
CA LYS A 226 -4.85 -8.12 21.45
C LYS A 226 -5.91 -7.18 20.90
N GLU A 227 -5.60 -6.54 19.78
CA GLU A 227 -6.55 -5.70 19.06
C GLU A 227 -7.77 -6.51 18.63
N LEU A 228 -7.56 -7.70 18.07
CA LEU A 228 -8.60 -8.67 17.68
C LEU A 228 -9.35 -9.30 18.87
N LYS A 229 -8.96 -8.99 20.11
CA LYS A 229 -9.52 -9.51 21.38
C LYS A 229 -9.21 -10.98 21.70
N TYR A 230 -8.29 -11.61 20.98
CA TYR A 230 -7.74 -12.92 21.35
C TYR A 230 -6.76 -12.79 22.53
N TYR A 231 -5.90 -11.76 22.56
CA TYR A 231 -4.82 -11.64 23.55
C TYR A 231 -5.12 -10.62 24.66
N LYS A 232 -5.39 -11.10 25.88
CA LYS A 232 -5.73 -10.24 27.04
C LYS A 232 -4.54 -9.78 27.89
N TYR A 233 -3.35 -10.33 27.66
CA TYR A 233 -2.18 -10.11 28.53
C TYR A 233 -1.35 -8.89 28.13
N LYS A 234 -0.30 -8.58 28.92
CA LYS A 234 0.68 -7.55 28.58
C LYS A 234 1.53 -8.00 27.38
N LEU A 235 1.87 -7.05 26.50
CA LEU A 235 2.79 -7.28 25.39
C LEU A 235 4.22 -7.36 25.95
N ASP A 236 4.72 -8.57 26.14
CA ASP A 236 6.02 -8.85 26.77
C ASP A 236 7.11 -9.24 25.75
N SER A 237 6.75 -9.29 24.46
CA SER A 237 7.66 -9.68 23.39
C SER A 237 8.16 -11.13 23.52
N TYR A 238 7.48 -11.97 24.32
CA TYR A 238 7.81 -13.39 24.53
C TYR A 238 6.68 -14.30 24.06
N PHE A 239 7.01 -15.26 23.19
CA PHE A 239 6.09 -16.24 22.66
C PHE A 239 6.00 -17.38 23.67
N GLY A 240 5.34 -17.11 24.79
CA GLY A 240 5.04 -18.12 25.81
C GLY A 240 3.78 -18.91 25.48
N VAL A 241 3.40 -19.80 26.41
CA VAL A 241 2.17 -20.62 26.33
C VAL A 241 0.94 -19.78 26.01
N ARG A 242 0.82 -18.60 26.66
CA ARG A 242 -0.30 -17.68 26.46
C ARG A 242 -0.41 -17.15 25.02
N THR A 243 0.72 -16.90 24.36
CA THR A 243 0.74 -16.40 22.98
C THR A 243 0.35 -17.52 22.03
N GLU A 244 0.89 -18.72 22.24
CA GLU A 244 0.58 -19.91 21.45
C GLU A 244 -0.90 -20.28 21.53
N GLU A 245 -1.49 -20.36 22.74
CA GLU A 245 -2.91 -20.63 22.94
C GLU A 245 -3.81 -19.65 22.16
N THR A 246 -3.45 -18.36 22.14
CA THR A 246 -4.19 -17.37 21.36
C THR A 246 -3.98 -17.46 19.86
N VAL A 247 -2.82 -17.92 19.41
CA VAL A 247 -2.58 -18.21 17.98
C VAL A 247 -3.42 -19.40 17.55
N ILE A 248 -3.46 -20.46 18.35
CA ILE A 248 -4.30 -21.64 18.11
C ILE A 248 -5.78 -21.24 18.01
N ALA A 249 -6.28 -20.45 18.97
CA ALA A 249 -7.67 -19.97 18.95
C ALA A 249 -7.96 -19.16 17.69
N PHE A 250 -7.05 -18.25 17.32
CA PHE A 250 -7.18 -17.47 16.09
C PHE A 250 -7.17 -18.34 14.82
N GLN A 251 -6.23 -19.28 14.71
CA GLN A 251 -6.14 -20.19 13.57
C GLN A 251 -7.43 -21.01 13.39
N SER A 252 -7.98 -21.51 14.51
CA SER A 252 -9.26 -22.22 14.53
C SER A 252 -10.40 -21.35 13.99
N ASP A 253 -10.51 -20.12 14.47
CA ASP A 253 -11.58 -19.20 14.07
C ASP A 253 -11.45 -18.72 12.61
N GLN A 254 -10.25 -18.78 12.03
CA GLN A 254 -10.00 -18.45 10.62
C GLN A 254 -10.09 -19.66 9.67
N GLY A 255 -10.25 -20.89 10.20
CA GLY A 255 -10.31 -22.09 9.37
C GLY A 255 -9.00 -22.42 8.63
N ILE A 256 -7.86 -22.04 9.20
CA ILE A 256 -6.51 -22.34 8.67
C ILE A 256 -5.85 -23.46 9.50
N LEU A 257 -4.65 -23.90 9.09
CA LEU A 257 -3.89 -24.91 9.84
C LEU A 257 -3.69 -24.49 11.31
N VAL A 258 -4.11 -25.37 12.24
CA VAL A 258 -4.07 -25.13 13.69
C VAL A 258 -2.85 -25.83 14.30
N ASP A 259 -1.71 -25.15 14.29
CA ASP A 259 -0.43 -25.66 14.78
C ASP A 259 0.20 -24.79 15.89
N GLY A 260 -0.44 -23.68 16.25
CA GLY A 260 0.06 -22.72 17.26
C GLY A 260 1.29 -21.93 16.82
N ILE A 261 1.66 -22.05 15.55
CA ILE A 261 2.85 -21.47 14.95
C ILE A 261 2.42 -20.29 14.08
N VAL A 262 3.14 -19.16 14.19
CA VAL A 262 2.91 -18.04 13.27
C VAL A 262 3.82 -18.19 12.07
N GLY A 263 3.32 -18.96 11.10
CA GLY A 263 3.84 -19.02 9.74
C GLY A 263 3.27 -17.91 8.83
N PRO A 264 3.64 -17.92 7.53
CA PRO A 264 3.14 -16.93 6.57
C PRO A 264 1.61 -16.87 6.46
N GLU A 265 0.94 -18.03 6.44
CA GLU A 265 -0.52 -18.12 6.34
C GLU A 265 -1.22 -17.50 7.56
N THR A 266 -0.80 -17.88 8.77
CA THR A 266 -1.34 -17.33 10.03
C THR A 266 -1.12 -15.83 10.16
N LEU A 267 0.06 -15.35 9.77
CA LEU A 267 0.34 -13.92 9.77
C LEU A 267 -0.57 -13.15 8.80
N ASN A 268 -0.74 -13.68 7.58
CA ASN A 268 -1.59 -13.05 6.57
C ASN A 268 -3.03 -12.93 7.08
N ALA A 269 -3.56 -14.02 7.64
CA ALA A 269 -4.88 -14.03 8.27
C ALA A 269 -4.98 -13.00 9.42
N LEU A 270 -3.97 -12.91 10.29
CA LEU A 270 -3.94 -11.92 11.39
C LEU A 270 -4.05 -10.48 10.88
N GLN A 271 -3.32 -10.16 9.81
CA GLN A 271 -3.35 -8.82 9.22
C GLN A 271 -4.72 -8.53 8.60
N GLN A 272 -5.25 -9.47 7.81
CA GLN A 272 -6.56 -9.35 7.19
C GLN A 272 -7.68 -9.14 8.22
N ALA A 273 -7.70 -9.96 9.28
CA ALA A 273 -8.68 -9.82 10.35
C ALA A 273 -8.57 -8.47 11.07
N ARG A 274 -7.35 -7.95 11.27
CA ARG A 274 -7.12 -6.64 11.91
C ARG A 274 -7.67 -5.52 11.03
N ASP A 275 -7.46 -5.60 9.73
CA ASP A 275 -7.90 -4.58 8.79
C ASP A 275 -9.44 -4.56 8.72
N ILE A 276 -10.09 -5.72 8.64
CA ILE A 276 -11.55 -5.85 8.75
C ILE A 276 -12.06 -5.17 10.02
N LYS A 277 -11.42 -5.46 11.16
CA LYS A 277 -11.82 -4.90 12.46
C LYS A 277 -11.73 -3.38 12.53
N ARG A 278 -10.76 -2.77 11.85
CA ARG A 278 -10.59 -1.30 11.85
C ARG A 278 -11.61 -0.57 11.00
N GLY A 279 -12.58 -1.27 10.40
CA GLY A 279 -13.42 -0.68 9.38
C GLY A 279 -12.64 -0.38 8.10
N ASN A 280 -11.41 -0.90 8.00
CA ASN A 280 -10.64 -0.95 6.76
C ASN A 280 -11.10 -2.20 5.97
N VAL A 281 -12.42 -2.38 5.89
CA VAL A 281 -13.10 -3.24 4.92
C VAL A 281 -13.29 -2.37 3.67
N GLU A 282 -12.67 -2.65 2.54
CA GLU A 282 -12.35 -3.95 1.94
C GLU A 282 -11.06 -3.85 1.09
N PRO A 283 -10.58 -4.98 0.54
CA PRO A 283 -9.21 -5.49 0.65
C PRO A 283 -8.09 -4.65 0.04
#